data_AF-A0A5E5A1K7-F1
#
_entry.id   AF-A0A5E5A1K7-F1
#
_cell.length_a   1.000
_cell.length_b   1.000
_cell.length_c   1.000
_cell.angle_alpha   90.00
_cell.angle_beta   90.00
_cell.angle_gamma   90.00
#
_symmetry.space_group_name_H-M   'P 1'
#
loop_
_entity.id
_entity.type
_entity.pdbx_description
1 polymer ?
#
loop_
_entity_poly.entity_id
_entity_poly.type
_entity_poly.pdbx_seq_one_letter_code
_entity_poly.pdbx_strand_id
1 'polypeptide(L)'
;MRAIPRACFVICWAISGVAFAQTGQQKTQPSPDLDQMIATRIRVESPICQPLAGMVRDIATSQNPKYVKDRYMEKVMDKITKLNCWR
;
A
#
# COMPACT_ATOMS: atom_id res chain seq x y z
N MET A 1 43.36 -7.09 -45.59
CA MET A 1 42.97 -6.30 -46.79
C MET A 1 41.53 -6.66 -47.15
N ARG A 2 40.71 -5.64 -47.47
CA ARG A 2 39.28 -5.67 -47.90
C ARG A 2 38.30 -6.13 -46.82
N ALA A 3 37.48 -5.31 -46.14
CA ALA A 3 36.64 -4.15 -46.53
C ALA A 3 35.53 -4.50 -47.53
N ILE A 4 34.27 -4.49 -47.06
CA ILE A 4 33.09 -3.89 -47.72
C ILE A 4 31.94 -3.75 -46.71
N PRO A 5 31.10 -2.69 -46.84
CA PRO A 5 30.62 -1.90 -45.71
C PRO A 5 29.10 -1.64 -45.75
N ARG A 6 28.69 -0.73 -44.85
CA ARG A 6 27.55 0.19 -44.91
C ARG A 6 26.25 -0.23 -44.22
N ALA A 7 25.97 0.58 -43.21
CA ALA A 7 24.67 1.17 -42.92
C ALA A 7 23.59 0.20 -42.43
N CYS A 8 23.36 0.23 -41.12
CA CYS A 8 22.20 0.98 -40.64
C CYS A 8 22.16 1.01 -39.10
N PHE A 9 21.73 2.16 -38.59
CA PHE A 9 21.29 2.41 -37.21
C PHE A 9 22.36 2.55 -36.12
N VAL A 10 23.15 3.60 -36.27
CA VAL A 10 23.36 4.50 -35.14
C VAL A 10 22.04 5.23 -34.89
N ILE A 11 21.63 5.35 -33.62
CA ILE A 11 21.06 6.54 -32.95
C ILE A 11 19.94 6.14 -31.97
N CYS A 12 20.10 6.65 -30.74
CA CYS A 12 19.26 6.49 -29.53
C CYS A 12 19.41 5.10 -28.92
N TRP A 13 20.01 4.90 -27.74
CA TRP A 13 19.71 5.59 -26.49
C TRP A 13 21.00 5.91 -25.72
N ALA A 14 21.50 7.12 -25.89
CA ALA A 14 22.43 7.75 -24.96
C ALA A 14 21.75 8.98 -24.38
N ILE A 15 20.88 8.78 -23.40
CA ILE A 15 20.42 9.83 -22.49
C ILE A 15 20.39 9.22 -21.08
N SER A 16 21.41 9.60 -20.32
CA SER A 16 21.33 9.98 -18.91
C SER A 16 20.56 9.07 -17.95
N GLY A 17 21.25 8.51 -16.96
CA GLY A 17 20.55 8.07 -15.76
C GLY A 17 21.36 7.16 -14.87
N VAL A 18 22.33 7.76 -14.20
CA VAL A 18 22.92 7.34 -12.93
C VAL A 18 22.04 6.37 -12.11
N ALA A 19 22.70 5.30 -11.67
CA ALA A 19 22.33 4.41 -10.59
C ALA A 19 21.24 4.94 -9.64
N PHE A 20 20.15 4.18 -9.52
CA PHE A 20 19.52 4.00 -8.23
C PHE A 20 19.07 2.56 -8.09
N ALA A 21 19.95 1.75 -7.51
CA ALA A 21 19.57 0.56 -6.79
C ALA A 21 18.64 0.99 -5.65
N GLN A 22 17.33 1.04 -5.90
CA GLN A 22 16.32 1.22 -4.86
C GLN A 22 15.67 -0.14 -4.59
N THR A 23 16.48 -0.97 -3.95
CA THR A 23 16.09 -1.87 -2.86
C THR A 23 14.64 -1.67 -2.41
N GLY A 24 13.75 -2.56 -2.85
CA GLY A 24 12.74 -3.27 -2.04
C GLY A 24 11.89 -2.52 -0.99
N GLN A 25 11.86 -1.19 -0.96
CA GLN A 25 10.92 -0.42 -0.16
C GLN A 25 9.67 -0.28 -1.03
N GLN A 26 8.88 -1.36 -1.05
CA GLN A 26 7.45 -1.29 -1.31
C GLN A 26 6.87 -0.30 -0.31
N LYS A 27 6.88 0.98 -0.69
CA LYS A 27 6.15 2.05 -0.03
C LYS A 27 4.70 1.65 -0.20
N THR A 28 4.17 0.91 0.78
CA THR A 28 2.75 0.56 0.87
C THR A 28 1.99 1.88 0.97
N GLN A 29 1.68 2.49 -0.17
CA GLN A 29 0.65 3.52 -0.26
C GLN A 29 -0.62 2.86 0.28
N PRO A 30 -1.28 3.44 1.30
CA PRO A 30 -2.58 2.93 1.72
C PRO A 30 -3.46 2.96 0.48
N SER A 31 -3.97 1.80 0.06
CA SER A 31 -4.87 1.73 -1.08
C SER A 31 -6.06 2.65 -0.77
N PRO A 32 -6.39 3.63 -1.64
CA PRO A 32 -7.50 4.56 -1.39
C PRO A 32 -8.82 3.82 -1.12
N ASP A 33 -8.94 2.61 -1.67
CA ASP A 33 -10.01 1.64 -1.43
C ASP A 33 -10.21 1.28 0.06
N LEU A 34 -9.11 1.02 0.78
CA LEU A 34 -9.16 0.62 2.19
C LEU A 34 -9.65 1.78 3.07
N ASP A 35 -9.17 2.98 2.77
CA ASP A 35 -9.53 4.19 3.49
C ASP A 35 -10.96 4.60 3.24
N GLN A 36 -11.40 4.49 1.99
CA GLN A 36 -12.78 4.73 1.61
C GLN A 36 -13.72 3.69 2.25
N MET A 37 -13.32 2.41 2.27
CA MET A 37 -14.09 1.35 2.94
C MET A 37 -14.22 1.65 4.45
N ILE A 38 -13.12 2.01 5.11
CA ILE A 38 -13.12 2.36 6.55
C ILE A 38 -14.01 3.58 6.82
N ALA A 39 -13.87 4.65 6.05
CA ALA A 39 -14.67 5.87 6.22
C ALA A 39 -16.16 5.67 5.93
N THR A 40 -16.49 4.72 5.04
CA THR A 40 -17.89 4.39 4.70
C THR A 40 -18.53 3.50 5.76
N ARG A 41 -17.77 2.55 6.31
CA ARG A 41 -18.28 1.51 7.21
C ARG A 41 -18.20 1.87 8.69
N ILE A 42 -17.24 2.71 9.08
CA ILE A 42 -16.96 3.08 10.47
C ILE A 42 -17.28 4.56 10.66
N ARG A 43 -17.93 4.90 11.78
CA ARG A 43 -18.28 6.28 12.19
C ARG A 43 -17.04 7.04 12.64
N VAL A 44 -16.12 7.32 11.72
CA VAL A 44 -14.85 8.05 11.98
C VAL A 44 -15.05 9.49 12.50
N GLU A 45 -16.28 10.02 12.40
CA GLU A 45 -16.69 11.30 12.99
C GLU A 45 -16.73 11.26 14.52
N SER A 46 -16.88 10.06 15.10
CA SER A 46 -16.84 9.87 16.55
C SER A 46 -15.38 9.74 17.01
N PRO A 47 -14.95 10.51 18.02
CA PRO A 47 -13.59 10.45 18.55
C PRO A 47 -13.25 9.09 19.17
N ILE A 48 -14.27 8.31 19.55
CA ILE A 48 -14.11 6.96 20.11
C ILE A 48 -13.83 5.93 18.98
N CYS A 49 -14.37 6.17 17.78
CA CYS A 49 -14.31 5.24 16.66
C CYS A 49 -13.15 5.53 15.70
N GLN A 50 -12.69 6.78 15.64
CA GLN A 50 -11.52 7.20 14.87
C GLN A 50 -10.25 6.35 15.15
N PRO A 51 -9.84 6.07 16.40
CA PRO A 51 -8.66 5.24 16.65
C PRO A 51 -8.86 3.78 16.21
N LEU A 52 -10.08 3.25 16.26
CA LEU A 52 -10.39 1.89 15.80
C LEU A 52 -10.25 1.78 14.28
N ALA A 53 -10.73 2.78 13.55
CA ALA A 53 -10.52 2.90 12.11
C ALA A 53 -9.03 2.95 11.73
N GLY A 54 -8.22 3.68 12.51
CA GLY A 54 -6.76 3.69 12.36
C GLY A 54 -6.14 2.30 12.56
N MET A 55 -6.55 1.58 13.60
CA MET A 55 -6.08 0.21 13.85
C MET A 55 -6.43 -0.75 12.70
N VAL A 56 -7.63 -0.65 12.11
CA VAL A 56 -8.01 -1.47 10.94
C VAL A 56 -7.07 -1.19 9.77
N ARG A 57 -6.75 0.08 9.51
CA ARG A 57 -5.80 0.49 8.45
C ARG A 57 -4.40 -0.06 8.72
N ASP A 58 -3.92 0.08 9.94
CA ASP A 58 -2.59 -0.40 10.33
C ASP A 58 -2.48 -1.92 10.21
N ILE A 59 -3.51 -2.66 10.64
CA ILE A 59 -3.54 -4.12 10.50
C ILE A 59 -3.56 -4.50 9.02
N ALA A 60 -4.39 -3.86 8.21
CA ALA A 60 -4.52 -4.17 6.79
C ALA A 60 -3.25 -3.87 5.99
N THR A 61 -2.52 -2.81 6.33
CA THR A 61 -1.25 -2.42 5.67
C THR A 61 -0.01 -3.10 6.27
N SER A 62 -0.13 -3.69 7.46
CA SER A 62 0.94 -4.43 8.12
C SER A 62 1.41 -5.64 7.28
N GLN A 63 2.74 -5.85 7.28
CA GLN A 63 3.42 -7.00 6.69
C GLN A 63 3.37 -8.26 7.57
N ASN A 64 2.58 -8.24 8.65
CA ASN A 64 2.38 -9.40 9.51
C ASN A 64 1.78 -10.58 8.74
N PRO A 65 2.09 -11.83 9.15
CA PRO A 65 1.51 -13.01 8.52
C PRO A 65 -0.01 -13.03 8.72
N LYS A 66 -0.73 -13.60 7.74
CA LYS A 66 -2.21 -13.52 7.63
C LYS A 66 -2.93 -13.92 8.94
N TYR A 67 -2.53 -15.01 9.57
CA TYR A 67 -3.15 -15.48 10.82
C TYR A 67 -3.07 -14.46 11.97
N VAL A 68 -2.01 -13.65 12.00
CA VAL A 68 -1.82 -12.58 12.98
C VAL A 68 -2.76 -11.42 12.66
N LYS A 69 -2.83 -11.02 11.39
CA LYS A 69 -3.73 -9.96 10.92
C LYS A 69 -5.18 -10.32 11.23
N ASP A 70 -5.60 -11.55 10.95
CA ASP A 70 -6.97 -12.01 11.19
C ASP A 70 -7.33 -11.97 12.68
N ARG A 71 -6.44 -12.44 13.57
CA ARG A 71 -6.66 -12.34 15.03
C ARG A 71 -6.73 -10.91 15.54
N TYR A 72 -5.89 -10.00 15.04
CA TYR A 72 -5.95 -8.61 15.45
C TYR A 72 -7.18 -7.90 14.88
N MET A 73 -7.53 -8.20 13.63
CA MET A 73 -8.72 -7.65 12.98
C MET A 73 -9.99 -8.07 13.72
N GLU A 74 -10.10 -9.34 14.12
CA GLU A 74 -11.22 -9.84 14.92
C GLU A 74 -11.41 -9.03 16.22
N LYS A 75 -10.32 -8.79 16.96
CA LYS A 75 -10.36 -7.99 18.20
C LYS A 75 -10.78 -6.55 17.96
N VAL A 76 -10.31 -5.94 16.87
CA VAL A 76 -10.67 -4.55 16.54
C VAL A 76 -12.13 -4.47 16.09
N MET A 77 -12.59 -5.42 15.28
CA MET A 77 -14.00 -5.50 14.85
C MET A 77 -14.97 -5.78 16.00
N ASP A 78 -14.58 -6.59 16.99
CA ASP A 78 -15.34 -6.80 18.22
C ASP A 78 -15.51 -5.48 18.99
N LYS A 79 -14.44 -4.69 19.12
CA LYS A 79 -14.51 -3.36 19.75
C LYS A 79 -15.38 -2.38 18.98
N ILE A 80 -15.27 -2.35 17.65
CA ILE A 80 -16.11 -1.50 16.78
C ILE A 80 -17.59 -1.84 16.99
N THR A 81 -17.91 -3.13 17.08
CA THR A 81 -19.27 -3.61 17.33
C THR A 81 -19.76 -3.22 18.72
N LYS A 82 -18.97 -3.47 19.78
CA LYS A 82 -19.32 -3.14 21.16
C LYS A 82 -19.53 -1.64 21.40
N LEU A 83 -18.76 -0.80 20.70
CA LEU A 83 -18.85 0.66 20.82
C LEU A 83 -19.84 1.29 19.84
N ASN A 84 -20.61 0.46 19.11
CA ASN A 84 -21.57 0.89 18.09
C ASN A 84 -20.98 1.87 17.07
N CYS A 85 -19.73 1.59 16.68
CA CYS A 85 -18.97 2.40 15.74
C CYS A 85 -19.27 2.06 14.28
N TRP A 86 -20.11 1.05 14.02
CA TRP A 86 -20.60 0.74 12.69
C TRP A 86 -21.56 1.82 12.20
N ARG A 87 -21.45 2.16 10.92
CA ARG A 87 -22.38 3.07 10.27
C ARG A 87 -23.57 2.32 9.71
#